data_AF-A0A8T4LXZ8-F1
#
_entry.id   AF-A0A8T4LXZ8-F1
#
_cell.length_a   1.000
_cell.length_b   1.000
_cell.length_c   1.000
_cell.angle_alpha   90.00
_cell.angle_beta   90.00
_cell.angle_gamma   90.00
#
_symmetry.space_group_name_H-M   'P 1'
#
loop_
_entity.id
_entity.type
_entity.pdbx_description
1 polymer ?
#
loop_
_entity_poly.entity_id
_entity_poly.type
_entity_poly.pdbx_seq_one_letter_code
_entity_poly.pdbx_strand_id
1 'polypeptide(L)'
;MFNHKLTYRAAAFLFAFAATSAPTNLLAKKEPAVESRQDIGDSMVAHARKYLGVNYNWEGRMTKKYPGLDCLGLIFRALEEVFGVPWKKWSVYPSQLINQLNREERTIVFMSYKLDVLANLKIGDVILLLDEMINPNDKPVAMQNGRNYWVWHTAIYVGDGKIIHASPFDEKYAVVEEPFIDFMRRNYFDGVISVTPNESSIKSMRGK
;
A
#
# COMPACT_ATOMS: atom_id res chain seq x y z
N MET A 1 47.46 -11.61 -32.85
CA MET A 1 46.31 -10.68 -32.84
C MET A 1 46.09 -10.29 -31.39
N PHE A 2 46.29 -9.09 -30.87
CA PHE A 2 46.27 -7.74 -31.42
C PHE A 2 47.38 -6.92 -30.76
N ASN A 3 48.10 -6.17 -31.59
CA ASN A 3 48.89 -5.01 -31.22
C ASN A 3 48.00 -3.80 -31.50
N HIS A 4 47.81 -2.87 -30.56
CA HIS A 4 47.80 -1.44 -30.87
C HIS A 4 47.82 -0.59 -29.59
N LYS A 5 48.93 0.12 -29.43
CA LYS A 5 49.10 1.30 -28.59
C LYS A 5 48.20 2.42 -29.11
N LEU A 6 47.61 3.20 -28.21
CA LEU A 6 47.38 4.63 -28.45
C LEU A 6 47.43 5.41 -27.14
N THR A 7 48.49 6.21 -27.04
CA THR A 7 48.74 7.25 -26.05
C THR A 7 48.04 8.54 -26.45
N TYR A 8 47.42 9.25 -25.50
CA TYR A 8 47.17 10.70 -25.61
C TYR A 8 47.58 11.41 -24.33
N ARG A 9 48.40 12.45 -24.51
CA ARG A 9 48.89 13.37 -23.48
C ARG A 9 47.99 14.60 -23.39
N ALA A 10 47.81 15.05 -22.14
CA ALA A 10 47.74 16.41 -21.62
C ALA A 10 46.68 17.41 -22.13
N ALA A 11 45.90 17.93 -21.18
CA ALA A 11 45.74 19.38 -20.99
C ALA A 11 45.33 19.64 -19.53
N ALA A 12 46.22 20.32 -18.79
CA ALA A 12 45.93 20.88 -17.48
C ALA A 12 45.28 22.26 -17.67
N PHE A 13 44.16 22.51 -16.98
CA PHE A 13 43.65 23.85 -16.76
C PHE A 13 43.57 24.10 -15.25
N LEU A 14 44.45 24.96 -14.77
CA LEU A 14 44.31 25.63 -13.49
C LEU A 14 43.26 26.73 -13.63
N PHE A 15 42.27 26.73 -12.73
CA PHE A 15 41.66 27.96 -12.25
C PHE A 15 41.62 27.89 -10.73
N ALA A 16 42.44 28.74 -10.11
CA ALA A 16 42.35 29.05 -8.69
C ALA A 16 41.34 30.20 -8.53
N PHE A 17 40.32 29.97 -7.71
CA PHE A 17 39.64 31.05 -6.99
C PHE A 17 39.44 30.58 -5.55
N ALA A 18 40.20 31.20 -4.65
CA ALA A 18 39.97 31.11 -3.22
C ALA A 18 38.80 32.04 -2.87
N ALA A 19 37.73 31.48 -2.31
CA ALA A 19 36.73 32.23 -1.58
C ALA A 19 36.51 31.53 -0.23
N THR A 20 37.17 32.06 0.80
CA THR A 20 36.87 31.78 2.20
C THR A 20 35.46 32.26 2.54
N SER A 21 34.51 31.34 2.66
CA SER A 21 33.26 31.58 3.38
C SER A 21 33.30 30.85 4.72
N ALA A 22 33.07 31.61 5.79
CA ALA A 22 33.02 31.16 7.18
C ALA A 22 32.10 29.94 7.40
N PRO A 23 32.33 29.13 8.45
CA PRO A 23 31.42 28.05 8.80
C PRO A 23 30.17 28.66 9.44
N THR A 24 29.13 28.90 8.64
CA THR A 24 27.80 29.16 9.18
C THR A 24 27.30 27.84 9.78
N ASN A 25 27.45 27.72 11.09
CA ASN A 25 26.84 26.66 11.89
C ASN A 25 25.32 26.90 11.94
N LEU A 26 24.65 26.70 10.82
CA LEU A 26 23.23 26.50 10.75
C LEU A 26 23.00 25.06 11.23
N LEU A 27 22.39 24.93 12.40
CA LEU A 27 21.65 23.75 12.80
C LEU A 27 20.62 23.47 11.71
N ALA A 28 21.05 22.76 10.66
CA ALA A 28 20.18 22.23 9.64
C ALA A 28 19.26 21.25 10.36
N LYS A 29 18.04 21.72 10.65
CA LYS A 29 16.94 20.88 11.08
C LYS A 29 16.83 19.80 10.01
N LYS A 30 17.29 18.58 10.33
CA LYS A 30 17.24 17.41 9.44
C LYS A 30 15.80 17.29 8.96
N GLU A 31 15.54 17.69 7.71
CA GLU A 31 14.28 17.37 7.06
C GLU A 31 14.10 15.85 7.19
N PRO A 32 12.93 15.37 7.64
CA PRO A 32 12.71 13.95 7.71
C PRO A 32 12.97 13.38 6.31
N ALA A 33 13.86 12.38 6.25
CA ALA A 33 14.13 11.70 5.00
C ALA A 33 12.80 11.17 4.47
N VAL A 34 12.52 11.41 3.18
CA VAL A 34 11.39 10.79 2.50
C VAL A 34 11.60 9.28 2.63
N GLU A 35 10.75 8.62 3.42
CA GLU A 35 10.79 7.17 3.57
C GLU A 35 10.74 6.53 2.19
N SER A 36 11.59 5.53 1.94
CA SER A 36 11.54 4.83 0.69
C SER A 36 10.23 4.02 0.59
N ARG A 37 9.81 3.68 -0.63
CA ARG A 37 8.62 2.84 -0.85
C ARG A 37 8.69 1.53 -0.05
N GLN A 38 9.87 0.93 0.00
CA GLN A 38 10.08 -0.31 0.73
C GLN A 38 9.86 -0.10 2.24
N ASP A 39 10.37 1.01 2.79
CA ASP A 39 10.17 1.36 4.20
C ASP A 39 8.69 1.54 4.53
N ILE A 40 7.93 2.23 3.67
CA ILE A 40 6.47 2.39 3.82
C ILE A 40 5.78 1.02 3.84
N GLY A 41 6.14 0.15 2.89
CA GLY A 41 5.53 -1.16 2.75
C GLY A 41 5.78 -2.07 3.96
N ASP A 42 7.04 -2.14 4.39
CA ASP A 42 7.43 -2.91 5.57
C ASP A 42 6.78 -2.36 6.84
N SER A 43 6.67 -1.03 6.96
CA SER A 43 6.00 -0.36 8.06
C SER A 43 4.51 -0.71 8.10
N MET A 44 3.79 -0.63 6.97
CA MET A 44 2.38 -1.04 6.85
C MET A 44 2.16 -2.46 7.39
N VAL A 45 3.00 -3.41 6.98
CA VAL A 45 2.92 -4.82 7.42
C VAL A 45 3.22 -4.96 8.90
N ALA A 46 4.28 -4.31 9.39
CA ALA A 46 4.66 -4.34 10.80
C ALA A 46 3.52 -3.80 11.70
N HIS A 47 2.88 -2.71 11.30
CA HIS A 47 1.75 -2.14 12.04
C HIS A 47 0.50 -3.02 11.98
N ALA A 48 0.20 -3.65 10.83
CA ALA A 48 -0.92 -4.58 10.71
C ALA A 48 -0.73 -5.82 11.60
N ARG A 49 0.49 -6.38 11.67
CA ARG A 49 0.80 -7.59 12.46
C ARG A 49 0.59 -7.41 13.97
N LYS A 50 0.60 -6.17 14.49
CA LYS A 50 0.24 -5.88 15.89
C LYS A 50 -1.18 -6.33 16.26
N TYR A 51 -2.05 -6.52 15.26
CA TYR A 51 -3.45 -6.86 15.46
C TYR A 51 -3.76 -8.34 15.19
N LEU A 52 -2.77 -9.21 14.91
CA LEU A 52 -3.02 -10.64 14.72
C LEU A 52 -3.83 -11.23 15.89
N GLY A 53 -4.89 -11.97 15.56
CA GLY A 53 -5.81 -12.56 16.53
C GLY A 53 -6.87 -11.61 17.10
N VAL A 54 -6.85 -10.32 16.77
CA VAL A 54 -7.95 -9.41 17.13
C VAL A 54 -9.22 -9.85 16.40
N ASN A 55 -10.32 -9.97 17.14
CA ASN A 55 -11.61 -10.39 16.57
C ASN A 55 -12.10 -9.44 15.48
N TYR A 56 -12.66 -10.05 14.44
CA TYR A 56 -13.41 -9.38 13.41
C TYR A 56 -14.71 -8.84 14.02
N ASN A 57 -14.94 -7.55 13.85
CA ASN A 57 -16.20 -6.89 14.16
C ASN A 57 -16.57 -5.99 12.99
N TRP A 58 -17.79 -6.13 12.47
CA TRP A 58 -18.31 -5.21 11.45
C TRP A 58 -18.21 -3.76 11.94
N GLU A 59 -17.73 -2.86 11.08
CA GLU A 59 -17.41 -1.46 11.42
C GLU A 59 -16.32 -1.26 12.49
N GLY A 60 -15.59 -2.32 12.88
CA GLY A 60 -14.57 -2.26 13.94
C GLY A 60 -13.40 -1.33 13.60
N ARG A 61 -13.02 -0.45 14.53
CA ARG A 61 -11.92 0.54 14.36
C ARG A 61 -10.92 0.54 15.53
N MET A 62 -10.97 -0.47 16.40
CA MET A 62 -10.20 -0.52 17.65
C MET A 62 -10.41 0.70 18.54
N THR A 63 -11.66 1.15 18.66
CA THR A 63 -12.04 2.22 19.58
C THR A 63 -13.11 1.73 20.55
N LYS A 64 -13.35 2.46 21.65
CA LYS A 64 -14.43 2.14 22.59
C LYS A 64 -15.82 2.08 21.91
N LYS A 65 -16.06 2.95 20.93
CA LYS A 65 -17.34 3.01 20.19
C LYS A 65 -17.44 1.94 19.09
N TYR A 66 -16.30 1.60 18.48
CA TYR A 66 -16.18 0.65 17.37
C TYR A 66 -15.13 -0.39 17.75
N PRO A 67 -15.47 -1.35 18.63
CA PRO A 67 -14.51 -2.34 19.13
C PRO A 67 -14.12 -3.34 18.03
N GLY A 68 -12.97 -4.01 18.18
CA GLY A 68 -12.45 -4.97 17.18
C GLY A 68 -12.08 -4.30 15.86
N LEU A 69 -11.97 -5.10 14.80
CA LEU A 69 -11.58 -4.62 13.47
C LEU A 69 -12.48 -5.23 12.39
N ASP A 70 -12.92 -4.45 11.41
CA ASP A 70 -13.29 -5.02 10.11
C ASP A 70 -12.09 -4.97 9.15
N CYS A 71 -12.31 -5.41 7.91
CA CYS A 71 -11.26 -5.46 6.89
C CYS A 71 -10.63 -4.08 6.63
N LEU A 72 -11.46 -3.03 6.49
CA LEU A 72 -10.99 -1.65 6.30
C LEU A 72 -10.37 -1.06 7.57
N GLY A 73 -10.88 -1.44 8.74
CA GLY A 73 -10.37 -1.01 10.04
C GLY A 73 -8.91 -1.38 10.21
N LEU A 74 -8.51 -2.58 9.78
CA LEU A 74 -7.10 -2.98 9.78
C LEU A 74 -6.27 -2.08 8.86
N ILE A 75 -6.75 -1.81 7.64
CA ILE A 75 -6.09 -0.89 6.71
C ILE A 75 -5.90 0.49 7.34
N PHE A 76 -6.95 1.04 7.95
CA PHE A 76 -6.88 2.35 8.58
C PHE A 76 -5.93 2.39 9.76
N ARG A 77 -5.86 1.33 10.59
CA ARG A 77 -4.88 1.26 11.68
C ARG A 77 -3.45 1.24 11.15
N ALA A 78 -3.17 0.50 10.09
CA ALA A 78 -1.84 0.51 9.46
C ALA A 78 -1.51 1.89 8.88
N LEU A 79 -2.42 2.49 8.10
CA LEU A 79 -2.23 3.81 7.49
C LEU A 79 -2.07 4.93 8.52
N GLU A 80 -2.85 4.92 9.60
CA GLU A 80 -2.78 5.94 10.64
C GLU A 80 -1.42 5.95 11.34
N GLU A 81 -0.84 4.77 11.56
CA GLU A 81 0.47 4.66 12.19
C GLU A 81 1.61 5.06 11.26
N VAL A 82 1.54 4.65 9.98
CA VAL A 82 2.56 4.97 8.98
C VAL A 82 2.50 6.45 8.61
N PHE A 83 1.31 6.97 8.36
CA PHE A 83 1.13 8.30 7.78
C PHE A 83 0.64 9.35 8.78
N GLY A 84 0.34 9.00 10.03
CA GLY A 84 -0.18 9.96 11.01
C GLY A 84 -1.54 10.57 10.65
N VAL A 85 -2.27 9.99 9.69
CA VAL A 85 -3.58 10.48 9.25
C VAL A 85 -4.67 9.68 9.97
N PRO A 86 -5.52 10.32 10.81
CA PRO A 86 -6.51 9.59 11.58
C PRO A 86 -7.52 8.89 10.68
N TRP A 87 -7.97 7.70 11.07
CA TRP A 87 -8.88 6.86 10.28
C TRP A 87 -10.11 7.62 9.72
N LYS A 88 -10.63 8.60 10.47
CA LYS A 88 -11.82 9.41 10.10
C LYS A 88 -11.64 10.26 8.84
N LYS A 89 -10.40 10.51 8.40
CA LYS A 89 -10.10 11.25 7.17
C LYS A 89 -10.17 10.33 5.94
N TRP A 90 -10.07 9.02 6.13
CA TRP A 90 -10.14 8.02 5.08
C TRP A 90 -11.58 7.70 4.75
N SER A 91 -11.85 7.46 3.48
CA SER A 91 -13.17 7.05 3.03
C SER A 91 -13.41 5.60 3.42
N VAL A 92 -14.58 5.34 3.99
CA VAL A 92 -15.09 3.99 4.22
C VAL A 92 -15.65 3.36 2.95
N TYR A 93 -15.68 4.10 1.84
CA TYR A 93 -16.07 3.62 0.52
C TYR A 93 -14.81 3.25 -0.28
N PRO A 94 -14.53 1.97 -0.52
CA PRO A 94 -13.38 1.52 -1.31
C PRO A 94 -13.18 2.27 -2.63
N SER A 95 -14.26 2.59 -3.36
CA SER A 95 -14.17 3.33 -4.64
C SER A 95 -13.53 4.71 -4.52
N GLN A 96 -13.66 5.33 -3.35
CA GLN A 96 -13.03 6.62 -3.02
C GLN A 96 -11.68 6.42 -2.36
N LEU A 97 -11.54 5.41 -1.50
CA LEU A 97 -10.31 5.09 -0.79
C LEU A 97 -9.14 4.84 -1.75
N ILE A 98 -9.36 4.12 -2.86
CA ILE A 98 -8.33 3.89 -3.89
C ILE A 98 -7.66 5.21 -4.30
N ASN A 99 -8.44 6.27 -4.51
CA ASN A 99 -7.94 7.58 -4.94
C ASN A 99 -7.27 8.38 -3.81
N GLN A 100 -7.48 8.00 -2.55
CA GLN A 100 -6.79 8.57 -1.39
C GLN A 100 -5.45 7.87 -1.16
N LEU A 101 -5.37 6.57 -1.43
CA LEU A 101 -4.15 5.78 -1.29
C LEU A 101 -3.13 6.15 -2.37
N ASN A 102 -3.54 6.15 -3.63
CA ASN A 102 -2.70 6.48 -4.77
C ASN A 102 -3.55 6.68 -6.04
N ARG A 103 -3.49 7.86 -6.65
CA ARG A 103 -4.25 8.17 -7.86
C ARG A 103 -3.61 7.67 -9.16
N GLU A 104 -2.31 7.39 -9.13
CA GLU A 104 -1.49 7.25 -10.33
C GLU A 104 -1.07 5.81 -10.58
N GLU A 105 -0.72 5.05 -9.54
CA GLU A 105 -0.23 3.67 -9.65
C GLU A 105 -1.22 2.69 -8.99
N ARG A 106 -1.85 1.85 -9.81
CA ARG A 106 -2.64 0.69 -9.37
C ARG A 106 -2.53 -0.45 -10.37
N THR A 107 -2.54 -1.67 -9.87
CA THR A 107 -2.56 -2.88 -10.69
C THR A 107 -3.93 -3.53 -10.57
N ILE A 108 -4.61 -3.77 -11.69
CA ILE A 108 -5.90 -4.48 -11.72
C ILE A 108 -5.68 -5.82 -12.41
N VAL A 109 -6.07 -6.91 -11.75
CA VAL A 109 -5.97 -8.26 -12.31
C VAL A 109 -7.25 -9.02 -12.01
N PHE A 110 -7.73 -9.80 -12.98
CA PHE A 110 -8.88 -10.67 -12.82
C PHE A 110 -8.45 -12.13 -12.85
N MET A 111 -8.92 -12.89 -11.87
CA MET A 111 -8.42 -14.22 -11.52
C MET A 111 -8.71 -15.25 -12.61
N SER A 112 -9.78 -15.04 -13.40
CA SER A 112 -10.13 -15.88 -14.55
C SER A 112 -9.11 -15.84 -15.68
N TYR A 113 -8.15 -14.91 -15.68
CA TYR A 113 -7.26 -14.71 -16.82
C TYR A 113 -5.77 -14.81 -16.51
N LYS A 114 -5.28 -14.60 -15.28
CA LYS A 114 -3.84 -14.74 -14.96
C LYS A 114 -3.55 -15.03 -13.48
N LEU A 115 -2.70 -16.03 -13.24
CA LEU A 115 -2.06 -16.33 -11.93
C LEU A 115 -0.83 -15.44 -11.65
N ASP A 116 -0.47 -14.53 -12.58
CA ASP A 116 0.70 -13.65 -12.45
C ASP A 116 0.48 -12.44 -11.51
N VAL A 117 -0.67 -12.38 -10.84
CA VAL A 117 -1.01 -11.36 -9.82
C VAL A 117 0.19 -11.10 -8.91
N LEU A 118 0.78 -12.18 -8.37
CA LEU A 118 1.85 -12.11 -7.38
C LEU A 118 3.12 -11.44 -7.91
N ALA A 119 3.39 -11.52 -9.22
CA ALA A 119 4.61 -10.94 -9.81
C ALA A 119 4.63 -9.41 -9.76
N ASN A 120 3.46 -8.78 -9.60
CA ASN A 120 3.33 -7.33 -9.58
C ASN A 120 3.00 -6.77 -8.18
N LEU A 121 2.77 -7.64 -7.20
CA LEU A 121 2.48 -7.23 -5.82
C LEU A 121 3.75 -6.84 -5.08
N LYS A 122 3.63 -5.81 -4.25
CA LYS A 122 4.72 -5.28 -3.43
C LYS A 122 4.29 -5.27 -1.98
N ILE A 123 5.23 -5.53 -1.09
CA ILE A 123 4.97 -5.58 0.35
C ILE A 123 4.30 -4.26 0.78
N GLY A 124 3.23 -4.36 1.56
CA GLY A 124 2.43 -3.24 2.03
C GLY A 124 1.41 -2.69 1.04
N ASP A 125 1.28 -3.28 -0.16
CA ASP A 125 0.17 -2.99 -1.06
C ASP A 125 -1.17 -3.22 -0.35
N VAL A 126 -2.09 -2.27 -0.52
CA VAL A 126 -3.49 -2.46 -0.13
C VAL A 126 -4.18 -3.22 -1.25
N ILE A 127 -4.70 -4.39 -0.89
CA ILE A 127 -5.38 -5.33 -1.77
C ILE A 127 -6.88 -5.12 -1.62
N LEU A 128 -7.57 -4.89 -2.74
CA LEU A 128 -9.03 -4.78 -2.80
C LEU A 128 -9.57 -5.93 -3.64
N LEU A 129 -10.41 -6.76 -3.03
CA LEU A 129 -10.93 -7.98 -3.66
C LEU A 129 -12.30 -7.73 -4.25
N LEU A 130 -12.44 -8.17 -5.49
CA LEU A 130 -13.53 -7.83 -6.38
C LEU A 130 -14.47 -9.00 -6.60
N ASP A 131 -15.76 -8.68 -6.69
CA ASP A 131 -16.84 -9.58 -7.07
C ASP A 131 -17.85 -8.81 -7.95
N GLU A 132 -18.54 -9.50 -8.85
CA GLU A 132 -19.62 -8.94 -9.68
C GLU A 132 -20.92 -8.64 -8.90
N MET A 133 -21.03 -9.11 -7.64
CA MET A 133 -22.14 -8.78 -6.76
C MET A 133 -22.27 -7.26 -6.53
N ILE A 134 -23.48 -6.74 -6.74
CA ILE A 134 -23.77 -5.31 -6.58
C ILE A 134 -23.63 -4.93 -5.10
N ASN A 135 -22.73 -4.00 -4.81
CA ASN A 135 -22.68 -3.33 -3.52
C ASN A 135 -23.55 -2.07 -3.57
N PRO A 136 -24.72 -2.02 -2.91
CA PRO A 136 -25.62 -0.87 -2.97
C PRO A 136 -25.06 0.37 -2.26
N ASN A 137 -24.02 0.21 -1.45
CA ASN A 137 -23.42 1.28 -0.66
C ASN A 137 -22.18 1.89 -1.33
N ASP A 138 -21.68 1.33 -2.44
CA ASP A 138 -20.50 1.86 -3.12
C ASP A 138 -20.61 1.78 -4.65
N LYS A 139 -19.72 2.51 -5.34
CA LYS A 139 -19.60 2.49 -6.79
C LYS A 139 -18.71 1.32 -7.24
N PRO A 140 -18.94 0.77 -8.44
CA PRO A 140 -18.03 -0.20 -9.01
C PRO A 140 -16.66 0.45 -9.24
N VAL A 141 -15.60 -0.33 -9.05
CA VAL A 141 -14.21 0.13 -9.15
C VAL A 141 -13.53 -0.33 -10.42
N ALA A 142 -14.11 -1.32 -11.10
CA ALA A 142 -13.65 -1.84 -12.37
C ALA A 142 -14.82 -2.31 -13.23
N MET A 143 -14.59 -2.33 -14.54
CA MET A 143 -15.50 -2.93 -15.51
C MET A 143 -14.70 -3.87 -16.40
N GLN A 144 -15.18 -5.10 -16.57
CA GLN A 144 -14.57 -6.09 -17.46
C GLN A 144 -15.65 -6.87 -18.19
N ASN A 145 -15.51 -7.00 -19.52
CA ASN A 145 -16.45 -7.73 -20.37
C ASN A 145 -17.92 -7.29 -20.18
N GLY A 146 -18.14 -5.99 -19.99
CA GLY A 146 -19.47 -5.40 -19.78
C GLY A 146 -20.06 -5.63 -18.37
N ARG A 147 -19.30 -6.22 -17.45
CA ARG A 147 -19.71 -6.43 -16.05
C ARG A 147 -18.99 -5.45 -15.15
N ASN A 148 -19.72 -4.94 -14.17
CA ASN A 148 -19.19 -4.08 -13.13
C ASN A 148 -18.72 -4.93 -11.94
N TYR A 149 -17.66 -4.48 -11.29
CA TYR A 149 -17.09 -5.15 -10.13
C TYR A 149 -16.96 -4.20 -8.95
N TRP A 150 -17.33 -4.68 -7.78
CA TRP A 150 -17.29 -3.94 -6.52
C TRP A 150 -16.27 -4.55 -5.58
N VAL A 151 -15.75 -3.73 -4.67
CA VAL A 151 -14.90 -4.22 -3.58
C VAL A 151 -15.79 -4.78 -2.49
N TRP A 152 -15.51 -6.01 -2.09
CA TRP A 152 -16.20 -6.70 -1.00
C TRP A 152 -15.29 -7.04 0.17
N HIS A 153 -13.98 -7.06 -0.05
CA HIS A 153 -13.02 -7.31 1.01
C HIS A 153 -11.70 -6.59 0.77
N THR A 154 -10.94 -6.37 1.84
CA THR A 154 -9.63 -5.71 1.78
C THR A 154 -8.58 -6.43 2.61
N ALA A 155 -7.32 -6.31 2.19
CA ALA A 155 -6.17 -6.91 2.85
C ALA A 155 -4.90 -6.08 2.61
N ILE A 156 -3.80 -6.46 3.27
CA ILE A 156 -2.45 -5.93 2.99
C ILE A 156 -1.59 -7.10 2.50
N TYR A 157 -0.87 -6.92 1.40
CA TYR A 157 0.09 -7.93 0.93
C TYR A 157 1.34 -7.90 1.81
N VAL A 158 1.75 -9.04 2.33
CA VAL A 158 2.88 -9.14 3.28
C VAL A 158 4.15 -9.71 2.67
N GLY A 159 4.13 -10.04 1.38
CA GLY A 159 5.20 -10.79 0.71
C GLY A 159 4.92 -12.29 0.67
N ASP A 160 5.79 -13.03 -0.02
CA ASP A 160 5.78 -14.50 -0.11
C ASP A 160 4.41 -15.11 -0.47
N GLY A 161 3.63 -14.43 -1.30
CA GLY A 161 2.30 -14.89 -1.71
C GLY A 161 1.24 -14.86 -0.61
N LYS A 162 1.45 -14.10 0.47
CA LYS A 162 0.53 -14.01 1.62
C LYS A 162 -0.09 -12.63 1.76
N ILE A 163 -1.24 -12.61 2.43
CA ILE A 163 -1.92 -11.40 2.87
C ILE A 163 -2.18 -11.42 4.37
N ILE A 164 -2.32 -10.24 4.97
CA ILE A 164 -2.91 -10.04 6.30
C ILE A 164 -4.22 -9.27 6.17
N HIS A 165 -5.27 -9.74 6.84
CA HIS A 165 -6.60 -9.12 6.83
C HIS A 165 -7.40 -9.48 8.08
N ALA A 166 -8.39 -8.66 8.43
CA ALA A 166 -9.44 -9.06 9.36
C ALA A 166 -10.47 -9.91 8.60
N SER A 167 -10.47 -11.24 8.82
CA SER A 167 -11.30 -12.19 8.06
C SER A 167 -12.70 -12.36 8.69
N PRO A 168 -13.79 -12.11 7.92
CA PRO A 168 -15.14 -12.52 8.30
C PRO A 168 -15.53 -13.93 7.78
N PHE A 169 -14.64 -14.63 7.07
CA PHE A 169 -15.01 -15.82 6.29
C PHE A 169 -14.73 -17.13 7.02
N ASP A 170 -13.66 -17.17 7.81
CA ASP A 170 -13.21 -18.40 8.45
C ASP A 170 -13.67 -18.44 9.92
N GLU A 171 -13.72 -19.64 10.51
CA GLU A 171 -14.18 -19.90 11.88
C GLU A 171 -13.49 -19.04 12.96
N LYS A 172 -12.31 -18.52 12.64
CA LYS A 172 -11.53 -17.67 13.57
C LYS A 172 -12.15 -16.29 13.77
N TYR A 173 -12.89 -15.75 12.79
CA TYR A 173 -13.43 -14.38 12.80
C TYR A 173 -12.43 -13.38 13.41
N ALA A 174 -11.25 -13.25 12.81
CA ALA A 174 -10.13 -12.50 13.39
C ALA A 174 -9.15 -11.98 12.33
N VAL A 175 -8.21 -11.14 12.76
CA VAL A 175 -7.04 -10.76 11.95
C VAL A 175 -6.11 -11.96 11.81
N VAL A 176 -5.86 -12.36 10.57
CA VAL A 176 -5.06 -13.53 10.20
C VAL A 176 -4.10 -13.19 9.06
N GLU A 177 -3.01 -13.95 8.99
CA GLU A 177 -2.11 -13.97 7.83
C GLU A 177 -2.23 -15.33 7.14
N GLU A 178 -2.48 -15.35 5.83
CA GLU A 178 -2.72 -16.59 5.09
C GLU A 178 -2.33 -16.51 3.60
N PRO A 179 -2.21 -17.65 2.88
CA PRO A 179 -1.87 -17.67 1.47
C PRO A 179 -2.93 -16.97 0.60
N PHE A 180 -2.48 -15.98 -0.19
CA PHE A 180 -3.37 -15.07 -0.88
C PHE A 180 -4.25 -15.75 -1.95
N ILE A 181 -3.62 -16.54 -2.82
CA ILE A 181 -4.34 -17.17 -3.94
C ILE A 181 -5.32 -18.23 -3.42
N ASP A 182 -4.99 -18.93 -2.34
CA ASP A 182 -5.90 -19.92 -1.75
C ASP A 182 -7.10 -19.23 -1.09
N PHE A 183 -6.88 -18.10 -0.41
CA PHE A 183 -7.96 -17.27 0.12
C PHE A 183 -8.90 -16.78 -0.99
N MET A 184 -8.36 -16.27 -2.11
CA MET A 184 -9.19 -15.84 -3.24
C MET A 184 -10.02 -16.98 -3.83
N ARG A 185 -9.39 -18.15 -4.08
CA ARG A 185 -10.08 -19.33 -4.63
C ARG A 185 -11.16 -19.85 -3.68
N ARG A 186 -10.88 -19.94 -2.39
CA ARG A 186 -11.82 -20.45 -1.38
C ARG A 186 -13.07 -19.56 -1.23
N ASN A 187 -12.92 -18.25 -1.44
CA ASN A 187 -13.98 -17.26 -1.26
C ASN A 187 -14.54 -16.71 -2.58
N TYR A 188 -14.17 -17.32 -3.73
CA TYR A 188 -14.71 -16.99 -5.05
C TYR A 188 -14.55 -15.53 -5.49
N PHE A 189 -13.46 -14.86 -5.11
CA PHE A 189 -13.19 -13.51 -5.61
C PHE A 189 -12.75 -13.55 -7.09
N ASP A 190 -13.41 -12.74 -7.91
CA ASP A 190 -13.20 -12.68 -9.37
C ASP A 190 -11.97 -11.87 -9.76
N GLY A 191 -11.56 -10.94 -8.92
CA GLY A 191 -10.47 -10.03 -9.24
C GLY A 191 -9.87 -9.33 -8.04
N VAL A 192 -8.82 -8.58 -8.33
CA VAL A 192 -8.05 -7.82 -7.37
C VAL A 192 -7.61 -6.49 -7.96
N ILE A 193 -7.69 -5.44 -7.15
CA ILE A 193 -6.92 -4.21 -7.35
C ILE A 193 -5.84 -4.19 -6.27
N SER A 194 -4.59 -4.01 -6.67
CA SER A 194 -3.50 -3.65 -5.76
C SER A 194 -3.19 -2.17 -5.89
N VAL A 195 -3.06 -1.49 -4.75
CA VAL A 195 -2.71 -0.08 -4.66
C VAL A 195 -1.59 0.07 -3.65
N THR A 196 -0.42 0.56 -4.06
CA THR A 196 0.61 0.92 -3.07
C THR A 196 0.34 2.33 -2.53
N PRO A 197 0.18 2.49 -1.20
CA PRO A 197 0.04 3.81 -0.60
C PRO A 197 1.27 4.67 -0.88
N ASN A 198 1.08 5.96 -1.16
CA ASN A 198 2.20 6.88 -1.32
C ASN A 198 2.02 8.19 -0.55
N GLU A 199 3.14 8.73 -0.10
CA GLU A 199 3.17 9.95 0.71
C GLU A 199 2.60 11.17 -0.04
N SER A 200 2.80 11.26 -1.36
CA SER A 200 2.34 12.40 -2.16
C SER A 200 0.81 12.52 -2.19
N SER A 201 0.08 11.41 -2.35
CA SER A 201 -1.39 11.41 -2.32
C SER A 201 -1.91 11.76 -0.93
N ILE A 202 -1.25 11.24 0.10
CA ILE A 202 -1.70 11.30 1.50
C ILE A 202 -1.37 12.65 2.15
N LYS A 203 -0.31 13.35 1.71
CA LYS A 203 0.07 14.68 2.21
C LYS A 203 -1.09 15.67 2.19
N SER A 204 -1.97 15.58 1.19
CA SER A 204 -3.16 16.42 1.05
C SER A 204 -4.19 16.26 2.19
N MET A 205 -4.11 15.16 2.95
CA MET A 205 -5.04 14.81 4.02
C MET A 205 -4.57 15.26 5.41
N ARG A 206 -3.26 15.52 5.58
CA ARG A 206 -2.66 15.97 6.86
C ARG A 206 -2.95 17.45 7.19
N GLY A 207 -3.26 18.27 6.18
CA GLY A 207 -3.26 19.74 6.28
C GLY A 207 -4.62 20.43 6.10
N LYS A 208 -5.69 19.91 6.68
CA LYS A 208 -6.97 20.64 6.83
C LYS A 208 -7.57 20.43 8.22
#